data_AF-A0A813LPB8-F1
#
_entry.id   AF-A0A813LPB8-F1
#
_cell.length_a   1.000
_cell.length_b   1.000
_cell.length_c   1.000
_cell.angle_alpha   90.00
_cell.angle_beta   90.00
_cell.angle_gamma   90.00
#
_symmetry.space_group_name_H-M   'P 1'
#
loop_
_entity.id
_entity.type
_entity.pdbx_description
1 polymer ?
#
loop_
_entity_poly.entity_id
_entity_poly.type
_entity_poly.pdbx_seq_one_letter_code
_entity_poly.pdbx_strand_id
1 'polypeptide(L)'
;GMDENVETFIAFTGAPREQAEMYLEMAGGSVEIAVEIFMSSQEGGGEAPMEVEAFAVASAGDGQSAVAAVACGDAPEWWSIIWPSVEQPPEAWRNQRLDNGGDGWKGGIAQPKNGPCGVLAVVHGLILANQHSRDIAEIDVGPDATAKAILDILLRCRPQDGAVLRLVRPQQPGAYQPGAELDVTEFSVAAAAEVRSRIGAFQGPGGIIDLVYSAVFTRGFDLVKQEALSEGGELPLVPLAFNCWLCSMELMSLLLRGCAKGNVGAFCADGSPNTSWEGVTPIGILSRKEKETGIPMADSLKSPPSPVWVLHGGDHFTVAWARSSPPADAGAQFALYHWNGLPPGGPRLAEMAITAVSGSLGSVSKEVPKFYKPEPGEIDEVVQADPEDKKSHPGQYRLWRYEVLLAWDRPDLQAQNTQQQREPKAL
;
A
#
# COMPACT_ATOMS: atom_id res chain seq x y z
N GLY A 1 -12.88 -26.44 6.80
CA GLY A 1 -14.19 -26.20 7.46
C GLY A 1 -13.99 -25.42 8.76
N MET A 2 -15.04 -24.95 9.46
CA MET A 2 -14.85 -24.10 10.67
C MET A 2 -13.95 -24.77 11.71
N ASP A 3 -14.14 -26.07 11.99
CA ASP A 3 -13.25 -26.83 12.90
C ASP A 3 -11.79 -26.91 12.42
N GLU A 4 -11.55 -27.04 11.11
CA GLU A 4 -10.19 -27.09 10.54
C GLU A 4 -9.49 -25.73 10.64
N ASN A 5 -10.25 -24.65 10.49
CA ASN A 5 -9.75 -23.29 10.66
C ASN A 5 -9.44 -22.99 12.13
N VAL A 6 -10.27 -23.51 13.05
CA VAL A 6 -10.04 -23.45 14.51
C VAL A 6 -8.76 -24.18 14.88
N GLU A 7 -8.56 -25.41 14.42
CA GLU A 7 -7.32 -26.16 14.68
C GLU A 7 -6.09 -25.46 14.08
N THR A 8 -6.22 -24.90 12.87
CA THR A 8 -5.13 -24.15 12.23
C THR A 8 -4.78 -22.89 13.02
N PHE A 9 -5.78 -22.13 13.45
CA PHE A 9 -5.59 -20.94 14.28
C PHE A 9 -4.92 -21.30 15.63
N ILE A 10 -5.37 -22.35 16.31
CA ILE A 10 -4.79 -22.82 17.58
C ILE A 10 -3.32 -23.20 17.36
N ALA A 11 -3.00 -23.89 16.27
CA ALA A 11 -1.63 -24.26 15.93
C ALA A 11 -0.72 -23.04 15.71
N PHE A 12 -1.24 -21.94 15.16
CA PHE A 12 -0.48 -20.71 14.93
C PHE A 12 -0.33 -19.82 16.17
N THR A 13 -1.34 -19.77 17.03
CA THR A 13 -1.42 -18.78 18.12
C THR A 13 -1.20 -19.36 19.51
N GLY A 14 -1.35 -20.68 19.68
CA GLY A 14 -1.38 -21.34 20.99
C GLY A 14 -2.61 -21.00 21.85
N ALA A 15 -3.60 -20.30 21.29
CA ALA A 15 -4.79 -19.88 22.01
C ALA A 15 -5.73 -21.08 22.34
N PRO A 16 -6.51 -21.01 23.43
CA PRO A 16 -7.58 -21.97 23.70
C PRO A 16 -8.63 -21.99 22.59
N ARG A 17 -9.30 -23.14 22.39
CA ARG A 17 -10.29 -23.35 21.33
C ARG A 17 -11.43 -22.33 21.34
N GLU A 18 -11.98 -21.99 22.50
CA GLU A 18 -13.04 -20.97 22.62
C GLU A 18 -12.58 -19.59 22.13
N GLN A 19 -11.31 -19.25 22.39
CA GLN A 19 -10.73 -18.01 21.91
C GLN A 19 -10.50 -18.05 20.39
N ALA A 20 -10.03 -19.18 19.86
CA ALA A 20 -9.88 -19.39 18.41
C ALA A 20 -11.21 -19.25 17.65
N GLU A 21 -12.28 -19.85 18.18
CA GLU A 21 -13.63 -19.75 17.61
C GLU A 21 -14.13 -18.31 17.59
N MET A 22 -13.93 -17.56 18.68
CA MET A 22 -14.30 -16.15 18.78
C MET A 22 -13.56 -15.28 17.73
N TYR A 23 -12.23 -15.40 17.61
CA TYR A 23 -11.49 -14.60 16.63
C TYR A 23 -11.79 -15.03 15.20
N LEU A 24 -12.05 -16.31 14.94
CA LEU A 24 -12.49 -16.79 13.64
C LEU A 24 -13.88 -16.29 13.28
N GLU A 25 -14.80 -16.21 14.23
CA GLU A 25 -16.12 -15.61 14.03
C GLU A 25 -16.00 -14.11 13.70
N MET A 26 -15.20 -13.36 14.47
CA MET A 26 -14.89 -11.96 14.19
C MET A 26 -14.24 -11.75 12.82
N ALA A 27 -13.45 -12.71 12.36
CA ALA A 27 -12.76 -12.71 11.08
C ALA A 27 -13.58 -13.30 9.91
N GLY A 28 -14.87 -13.61 10.12
CA GLY A 28 -15.73 -14.18 9.08
C GLY A 28 -15.25 -15.55 8.57
N GLY A 29 -14.58 -16.31 9.43
CA GLY A 29 -14.03 -17.64 9.15
C GLY A 29 -12.62 -17.65 8.54
N SER A 30 -11.98 -16.49 8.31
CA SER A 30 -10.61 -16.43 7.81
C SER A 30 -9.59 -16.61 8.95
N VAL A 31 -8.74 -17.63 8.83
CA VAL A 31 -7.65 -17.90 9.80
C VAL A 31 -6.63 -16.77 9.81
N GLU A 32 -6.28 -16.24 8.64
CA GLU A 32 -5.24 -15.21 8.51
C GLU A 32 -5.66 -13.91 9.21
N ILE A 33 -6.88 -13.46 8.95
CA ILE A 33 -7.47 -12.26 9.60
C ILE A 33 -7.64 -12.52 11.10
N ALA A 34 -8.11 -13.70 11.49
CA ALA A 34 -8.26 -14.04 12.91
C ALA A 34 -6.93 -13.95 13.64
N VAL A 35 -5.86 -14.54 13.09
CA VAL A 35 -4.51 -14.54 13.71
C VAL A 35 -4.00 -13.11 13.85
N GLU A 36 -4.22 -12.25 12.85
CA GLU A 36 -3.83 -10.84 12.91
C GLU A 36 -4.58 -10.08 14.01
N ILE A 37 -5.90 -10.24 14.10
CA ILE A 37 -6.72 -9.63 15.17
C ILE A 37 -6.25 -10.13 16.55
N PHE A 38 -6.04 -11.44 16.71
CA PHE A 38 -5.57 -12.03 17.97
C PHE A 38 -4.23 -11.44 18.42
N MET A 39 -3.24 -11.39 17.53
CA MET A 39 -1.91 -10.88 17.86
C MET A 39 -1.95 -9.39 18.20
N SER A 40 -2.77 -8.61 17.50
CA SER A 40 -2.95 -7.18 17.80
C SER A 40 -3.56 -6.93 19.19
N SER A 41 -4.38 -7.87 19.69
CA SER A 41 -5.07 -7.75 20.98
C SER A 41 -4.24 -8.17 22.19
N GLN A 42 -3.19 -8.98 22.02
CA GLN A 42 -2.30 -9.39 23.12
C GLN A 42 -1.23 -8.34 23.46
N GLU A 43 -0.96 -7.39 22.55
CA GLU A 43 0.06 -6.35 22.75
C GLU A 43 -0.46 -5.13 23.55
N GLY A 44 -1.77 -5.06 23.84
CA GLY A 44 -2.35 -4.11 24.79
C GLY A 44 -2.36 -4.74 26.18
N GLY A 45 -1.40 -4.37 27.03
CA GLY A 45 -1.22 -4.96 28.35
C GLY A 45 -2.50 -5.02 29.20
N GLY A 46 -2.94 -6.26 29.47
CA GLY A 46 -3.62 -6.71 30.70
C GLY A 46 -4.76 -5.86 31.27
N GLU A 47 -5.94 -5.91 30.67
CA GLU A 47 -7.20 -5.85 31.41
C GLU A 47 -8.12 -6.97 30.93
N ALA A 48 -8.71 -7.69 31.88
CA ALA A 48 -9.68 -8.76 31.65
C ALA A 48 -10.89 -8.23 30.86
N PRO A 49 -11.62 -9.07 30.09
CA PRO A 49 -12.72 -8.59 29.29
C PRO A 49 -13.81 -8.03 30.19
N MET A 50 -14.04 -6.72 30.08
CA MET A 50 -15.17 -6.04 30.68
C MET A 50 -16.45 -6.62 30.08
N GLU A 51 -17.36 -7.08 30.94
CA GLU A 51 -18.66 -7.63 30.56
C GLU A 51 -19.39 -6.67 29.60
N VAL A 52 -19.78 -7.19 28.44
CA VAL A 52 -20.51 -6.43 27.43
C VAL A 52 -21.97 -6.32 27.90
N GLU A 53 -22.29 -5.26 28.63
CA GLU A 53 -23.69 -4.88 28.82
C GLU A 53 -24.28 -4.42 27.48
N ALA A 54 -25.39 -5.06 27.12
CA ALA A 54 -26.12 -4.87 25.89
C ALA A 54 -26.51 -3.40 25.66
N PHE A 55 -26.00 -2.79 24.58
CA PHE A 55 -26.54 -1.55 24.08
C PHE A 55 -27.52 -1.83 22.94
N ALA A 56 -28.78 -1.50 23.23
CA ALA A 56 -29.91 -1.67 22.35
C ALA A 56 -29.77 -0.85 21.06
N VAL A 57 -30.16 -1.50 19.97
CA VAL A 57 -30.27 -0.93 18.62
C VAL A 57 -31.41 0.10 18.60
N ALA A 58 -31.05 1.38 18.47
CA ALA A 58 -31.98 2.39 18.00
C ALA A 58 -31.92 2.44 16.46
N SER A 59 -33.09 2.29 15.84
CA SER A 59 -33.31 2.19 14.40
C SER A 59 -32.84 3.42 13.62
N ALA A 60 -32.17 3.17 12.48
CA ALA A 60 -31.77 4.17 11.51
C ALA A 60 -33.00 4.84 10.83
N GLY A 61 -33.05 6.17 10.89
CA GLY A 61 -33.52 7.01 9.80
C GLY A 61 -32.29 7.59 9.10
N ASP A 62 -32.31 7.58 7.76
CA ASP A 62 -31.38 8.19 6.80
C ASP A 62 -30.15 8.93 7.37
N GLY A 63 -28.95 8.41 7.09
CA GLY A 63 -27.70 9.11 7.36
C GLY A 63 -26.48 8.28 6.98
N GLN A 64 -25.55 8.91 6.27
CA GLN A 64 -24.21 8.42 5.94
C GLN A 64 -23.59 7.62 7.10
N SER A 65 -22.99 6.46 6.81
CA SER A 65 -22.18 5.70 7.75
C SER A 65 -20.90 6.47 8.05
N ALA A 66 -21.00 7.45 8.95
CA ALA A 66 -19.89 8.09 9.59
C ALA A 66 -19.37 7.14 10.67
N VAL A 67 -18.27 6.43 10.37
CA VAL A 67 -17.35 6.03 11.43
C VAL A 67 -16.92 7.34 12.08
N ALA A 68 -17.15 7.49 13.38
CA ALA A 68 -16.91 8.73 14.11
C ALA A 68 -15.43 9.10 14.00
N ALA A 69 -15.09 9.88 12.99
CA ALA A 69 -13.92 10.72 12.98
C ALA A 69 -14.06 11.62 14.20
N VAL A 70 -13.17 11.44 15.17
CA VAL A 70 -12.92 12.51 16.13
C VAL A 70 -12.55 13.70 15.26
N ALA A 71 -13.42 14.71 15.21
CA ALA A 71 -13.14 15.93 14.49
C ALA A 71 -11.96 16.61 15.18
N CYS A 72 -10.74 16.32 14.70
CA CYS A 72 -9.57 17.12 15.01
C CYS A 72 -9.84 18.49 14.37
N GLY A 73 -10.30 19.44 15.19
CA GLY A 73 -10.54 20.81 14.73
C GLY A 73 -9.28 21.38 14.07
N ASP A 74 -9.45 21.97 12.89
CA ASP A 74 -8.45 22.73 12.12
C ASP A 74 -7.01 22.15 12.13
N ALA A 75 -6.86 20.85 11.89
CA ALA A 75 -5.54 20.28 11.64
C ALA A 75 -4.88 20.98 10.44
N PRO A 76 -3.59 21.33 10.49
CA PRO A 76 -2.92 21.95 9.35
C PRO A 76 -3.02 21.10 8.09
N GLU A 77 -3.03 21.75 6.93
CA GLU A 77 -3.18 21.06 5.64
C GLU A 77 -2.14 19.94 5.43
N TRP A 78 -0.89 20.17 5.83
CA TRP A 78 0.16 19.15 5.71
C TRP A 78 -0.14 17.90 6.56
N TRP A 79 -0.84 18.06 7.69
CA TRP A 79 -1.24 16.94 8.53
C TRP A 79 -2.33 16.14 7.86
N SER A 80 -3.41 16.80 7.41
CA SER A 80 -4.59 16.13 6.84
C SER A 80 -4.32 15.44 5.50
N ILE A 81 -3.28 15.86 4.77
CA ILE A 81 -2.82 15.16 3.58
C ILE A 81 -2.19 13.80 3.94
N ILE A 82 -1.46 13.73 5.06
CA ILE A 82 -0.63 12.57 5.39
C ILE A 82 -1.38 11.62 6.32
N TRP A 83 -1.97 12.18 7.36
CA TRP A 83 -2.67 11.48 8.42
C TRP A 83 -4.15 11.86 8.36
N PRO A 84 -5.04 10.94 8.74
CA PRO A 84 -6.43 11.30 8.99
C PRO A 84 -6.54 12.07 10.30
N SER A 85 -7.76 12.21 10.81
CA SER A 85 -8.07 12.85 12.10
C SER A 85 -7.55 12.07 13.32
N VAL A 86 -6.29 11.64 13.28
CA VAL A 86 -5.53 11.13 14.43
C VAL A 86 -4.73 12.27 15.05
N GLU A 87 -4.63 12.26 16.38
CA GLU A 87 -3.82 13.23 17.11
C GLU A 87 -2.32 12.95 16.98
N GLN A 88 -1.93 11.69 16.76
CA GLN A 88 -0.55 11.26 16.60
C GLN A 88 -0.45 10.08 15.63
N PRO A 89 0.66 9.93 14.87
CA PRO A 89 0.90 8.77 14.03
C PRO A 89 1.00 7.53 14.90
N PRO A 90 0.60 6.35 14.44
CA PRO A 90 0.60 5.12 15.25
C PRO A 90 2.00 4.70 15.68
N GLU A 91 2.07 3.86 16.70
CA GLU A 91 3.33 3.32 17.21
C GLU A 91 4.18 2.65 16.13
N ALA A 92 3.53 1.90 15.21
CA ALA A 92 4.21 1.26 14.09
C ALA A 92 5.01 2.24 13.23
N TRP A 93 4.58 3.50 13.12
CA TRP A 93 5.28 4.56 12.40
C TRP A 93 6.28 5.30 13.30
N ARG A 94 5.91 5.61 14.55
CA ARG A 94 6.77 6.35 15.49
C ARG A 94 8.00 5.58 15.94
N ASN A 95 7.93 4.25 15.98
CA ASN A 95 9.06 3.40 16.35
C ASN A 95 9.91 2.98 15.15
N GLN A 96 9.43 3.20 13.92
CA GLN A 96 10.07 2.71 12.72
C GLN A 96 11.31 3.52 12.35
N ARG A 97 12.40 2.76 12.09
CA ARG A 97 13.73 3.24 11.72
C ARG A 97 14.01 2.95 10.24
N LEU A 98 14.95 3.67 9.63
CA LEU A 98 15.43 3.39 8.25
C LEU A 98 16.80 2.66 8.23
N ASP A 99 17.07 1.86 9.26
CA ASP A 99 18.24 0.99 9.36
C ASP A 99 17.84 -0.48 9.59
N ASN A 100 18.83 -1.35 9.78
CA ASN A 100 18.60 -2.76 10.07
C ASN A 100 17.99 -3.01 11.47
N GLY A 101 18.00 -2.04 12.39
CA GLY A 101 17.51 -2.22 13.76
C GLY A 101 18.32 -3.20 14.63
N GLY A 102 19.32 -3.89 14.06
CA GLY A 102 20.10 -4.93 14.74
C GLY A 102 19.55 -6.34 14.59
N ASP A 103 18.45 -6.52 13.84
CA ASP A 103 17.76 -7.80 13.68
C ASP A 103 17.86 -8.32 12.22
N GLY A 104 18.00 -9.63 12.08
CA GLY A 104 18.00 -10.33 10.79
C GLY A 104 19.27 -10.12 9.94
N TRP A 105 19.10 -10.05 8.61
CA TRP A 105 20.21 -9.88 7.67
C TRP A 105 20.64 -8.42 7.59
N LYS A 106 21.93 -8.14 7.78
CA LYS A 106 22.56 -6.79 7.78
C LYS A 106 22.14 -5.89 6.61
N GLY A 107 21.87 -6.48 5.45
CA GLY A 107 21.45 -5.75 4.25
C GLY A 107 19.97 -5.37 4.21
N GLY A 108 19.16 -5.77 5.20
CA GLY A 108 17.72 -5.55 5.23
C GLY A 108 17.29 -4.50 6.27
N ILE A 109 16.23 -3.75 5.94
CA ILE A 109 15.56 -2.83 6.87
C ILE A 109 14.50 -3.63 7.66
N ALA A 110 14.60 -3.61 8.99
CA ALA A 110 13.65 -4.31 9.87
C ALA A 110 12.34 -3.53 9.99
N GLN A 111 11.22 -4.25 10.17
CA GLN A 111 9.91 -3.66 10.37
C GLN A 111 9.25 -4.29 11.61
N PRO A 112 9.27 -3.63 12.77
CA PRO A 112 8.73 -4.23 13.99
C PRO A 112 7.23 -4.50 13.94
N LYS A 113 6.45 -3.65 13.24
CA LYS A 113 4.98 -3.71 13.22
C LYS A 113 4.40 -3.34 11.86
N ASN A 114 3.21 -3.84 11.54
CA ASN A 114 2.54 -3.58 10.27
C ASN A 114 2.17 -2.08 10.12
N GLY A 115 2.13 -1.58 8.88
CA GLY A 115 1.80 -0.17 8.57
C GLY A 115 2.75 0.49 7.56
N PRO A 116 4.01 0.79 7.93
CA PRO A 116 4.94 1.55 7.10
C PRO A 116 5.60 0.77 5.94
N CYS A 117 5.23 -0.49 5.71
CA CYS A 117 5.93 -1.42 4.80
C CYS A 117 6.15 -0.86 3.39
N GLY A 118 5.19 -0.13 2.81
CA GLY A 118 5.33 0.46 1.47
C GLY A 118 6.47 1.49 1.38
N VAL A 119 6.60 2.36 2.40
CA VAL A 119 7.70 3.33 2.47
C VAL A 119 9.04 2.62 2.65
N LEU A 120 9.10 1.62 3.55
CA LEU A 120 10.31 0.82 3.78
C LEU A 120 10.75 0.06 2.52
N ALA A 121 9.79 -0.51 1.79
CA ALA A 121 10.06 -1.23 0.56
C ALA A 121 10.65 -0.32 -0.53
N VAL A 122 10.16 0.92 -0.65
CA VAL A 122 10.75 1.91 -1.56
C VAL A 122 12.17 2.27 -1.15
N VAL A 123 12.39 2.63 0.12
CA VAL A 123 13.74 3.01 0.60
C VAL A 123 14.73 1.86 0.40
N HIS A 124 14.36 0.65 0.81
CA HIS A 124 15.22 -0.52 0.67
C HIS A 124 15.44 -0.89 -0.81
N GLY A 125 14.40 -0.82 -1.64
CA GLY A 125 14.51 -1.04 -3.07
C GLY A 125 15.48 -0.07 -3.74
N LEU A 126 15.47 1.21 -3.36
CA LEU A 126 16.40 2.21 -3.89
C LEU A 126 17.86 1.97 -3.43
N ILE A 127 18.05 1.50 -2.20
CA ILE A 127 19.36 1.05 -1.71
C ILE A 127 19.85 -0.12 -2.56
N LEU A 128 18.99 -1.13 -2.76
CA LEU A 128 19.29 -2.32 -3.56
C LEU A 128 19.51 -1.98 -5.03
N ALA A 129 18.82 -1.01 -5.61
CA ALA A 129 19.07 -0.58 -6.99
C ALA A 129 20.55 -0.21 -7.23
N ASN A 130 21.20 0.36 -6.22
CA ASN A 130 22.62 0.73 -6.26
C ASN A 130 23.58 -0.41 -5.87
N GLN A 131 23.08 -1.52 -5.34
CA GLN A 131 23.87 -2.59 -4.73
C GLN A 131 23.53 -4.01 -5.23
N HIS A 132 22.52 -4.18 -6.08
CA HIS A 132 21.92 -5.48 -6.43
C HIS A 132 22.93 -6.49 -6.98
N SER A 133 23.96 -6.05 -7.69
CA SER A 133 25.01 -6.90 -8.27
C SER A 133 26.07 -7.37 -7.28
N ARG A 134 26.15 -6.74 -6.10
CA ARG A 134 27.10 -7.10 -5.03
C ARG A 134 26.80 -8.48 -4.47
N ASP A 135 27.77 -9.02 -3.74
CA ASP A 135 27.48 -10.20 -2.94
C ASP A 135 26.47 -9.88 -1.83
N ILE A 136 25.62 -10.84 -1.48
CA ILE A 136 24.61 -10.70 -0.44
C ILE A 136 25.23 -10.33 0.90
N ALA A 137 26.45 -10.81 1.20
CA ALA A 137 27.18 -10.45 2.41
C ALA A 137 27.69 -9.00 2.42
N GLU A 138 27.79 -8.35 1.26
CA GLU A 138 28.33 -7.01 1.07
C GLU A 138 27.25 -5.93 0.95
N ILE A 139 25.98 -6.33 0.81
CA ILE A 139 24.86 -5.39 0.83
C ILE A 139 24.71 -4.86 2.25
N ASP A 140 24.59 -3.54 2.36
CA ASP A 140 24.27 -2.88 3.63
C ASP A 140 23.22 -1.78 3.45
N VAL A 141 22.46 -1.57 4.52
CA VAL A 141 21.54 -0.43 4.72
C VAL A 141 22.17 0.58 5.68
N GLY A 142 23.48 0.81 5.52
CA GLY A 142 24.25 1.72 6.36
C GLY A 142 23.91 3.19 6.11
N PRO A 143 24.46 4.11 6.93
CA PRO A 143 24.15 5.54 6.86
C PRO A 143 24.31 6.14 5.45
N ASP A 144 25.36 5.78 4.74
CA ASP A 144 25.62 6.32 3.39
C ASP A 144 24.63 5.84 2.34
N ALA A 145 24.25 4.56 2.40
CA ALA A 145 23.27 3.97 1.51
C ALA A 145 21.88 4.57 1.74
N THR A 146 21.46 4.67 3.00
CA THR A 146 20.18 5.27 3.39
C THR A 146 20.14 6.77 3.07
N ALA A 147 21.21 7.53 3.34
CA ALA A 147 21.27 8.95 3.00
C ALA A 147 21.16 9.19 1.49
N LYS A 148 21.81 8.33 0.69
CA LYS A 148 21.67 8.39 -0.77
C LYS A 148 20.24 8.12 -1.22
N ALA A 149 19.60 7.07 -0.70
CA ALA A 149 18.21 6.75 -1.03
C ALA A 149 17.23 7.87 -0.66
N ILE A 150 17.39 8.49 0.51
CA ILE A 150 16.58 9.65 0.93
C ILE A 150 16.79 10.83 -0.01
N LEU A 151 18.04 11.19 -0.32
CA LEU A 151 18.34 12.28 -1.25
C LEU A 151 17.70 12.02 -2.62
N ASP A 152 17.83 10.80 -3.12
CA ASP A 152 17.24 10.33 -4.37
C ASP A 152 15.71 10.51 -4.37
N ILE A 153 15.02 10.14 -3.28
CA ILE A 153 13.58 10.37 -3.13
C ILE A 153 13.25 11.86 -3.21
N LEU A 154 13.94 12.70 -2.43
CA LEU A 154 13.66 14.12 -2.36
C LEU A 154 13.93 14.84 -3.69
N LEU A 155 14.98 14.43 -4.42
CA LEU A 155 15.28 14.95 -5.76
C LEU A 155 14.13 14.70 -6.73
N ARG A 156 13.51 13.51 -6.68
CA ARG A 156 12.35 13.17 -7.51
C ARG A 156 11.11 13.95 -7.10
N CYS A 157 10.91 14.17 -5.80
CA CYS A 157 9.76 14.90 -5.27
C CYS A 157 9.71 16.37 -5.70
N ARG A 158 10.76 16.93 -6.30
CA ARG A 158 10.72 18.32 -6.76
C ARG A 158 9.59 18.56 -7.74
N PRO A 159 8.82 19.65 -7.60
CA PRO A 159 7.78 20.00 -8.54
C PRO A 159 8.35 20.39 -9.91
N GLN A 160 9.57 20.92 -9.94
CA GLN A 160 10.28 21.33 -11.15
C GLN A 160 11.79 21.34 -10.92
N ASP A 161 12.56 21.33 -12.01
CA ASP A 161 14.02 21.43 -11.95
C ASP A 161 14.46 22.69 -11.19
N GLY A 162 15.42 22.51 -10.28
CA GLY A 162 15.95 23.59 -9.44
C GLY A 162 15.10 23.97 -8.23
N ALA A 163 13.91 23.39 -8.03
CA ALA A 163 13.14 23.60 -6.79
C ALA A 163 13.94 23.17 -5.55
N VAL A 164 13.76 23.89 -4.44
CA VAL A 164 14.44 23.59 -3.17
C VAL A 164 13.97 22.26 -2.61
N LEU A 165 14.89 21.54 -1.96
CA LEU A 165 14.57 20.35 -1.16
C LEU A 165 14.30 20.76 0.27
N ARG A 166 13.43 20.03 0.96
CA ARG A 166 13.08 20.28 2.36
C ARG A 166 13.35 19.04 3.20
N LEU A 167 14.14 19.18 4.26
CA LEU A 167 14.16 18.23 5.38
C LEU A 167 13.25 18.76 6.46
N VAL A 168 12.30 17.93 6.88
CA VAL A 168 11.24 18.31 7.82
C VAL A 168 11.17 17.30 8.94
N ARG A 169 11.12 17.81 10.17
CA ARG A 169 10.92 17.05 11.40
C ARG A 169 10.26 17.93 12.47
N PRO A 170 9.67 17.36 13.51
CA PRO A 170 9.31 18.13 14.70
C PRO A 170 10.54 18.79 15.35
N GLN A 171 10.42 20.02 15.84
CA GLN A 171 11.49 20.67 16.60
C GLN A 171 11.85 19.88 17.86
N GLN A 172 10.85 19.30 18.51
CA GLN A 172 11.04 18.33 19.60
C GLN A 172 10.99 16.91 19.02
N PRO A 173 12.12 16.17 18.97
CA PRO A 173 12.16 14.84 18.37
C PRO A 173 11.07 13.91 18.93
N GLY A 174 10.33 13.25 18.03
CA GLY A 174 9.23 12.34 18.41
C GLY A 174 7.88 13.00 18.66
N ALA A 175 7.79 14.34 18.71
CA ALA A 175 6.55 15.07 18.95
C ALA A 175 5.69 15.22 17.67
N TYR A 176 5.25 14.09 17.11
CA TYR A 176 4.41 14.07 15.90
C TYR A 176 2.94 14.32 16.25
N GLN A 177 2.44 15.52 15.98
CA GLN A 177 1.04 15.93 16.22
C GLN A 177 0.66 17.10 15.29
N PRO A 178 -0.64 17.35 15.00
CA PRO A 178 -1.06 18.41 14.07
C PRO A 178 -0.50 19.80 14.43
N GLY A 179 -0.47 20.14 15.73
CA GLY A 179 0.02 21.42 16.23
C GLY A 179 1.53 21.47 16.51
N ALA A 180 2.31 20.47 16.09
CA ALA A 180 3.76 20.46 16.34
C ALA A 180 4.46 21.59 15.60
N GLU A 181 5.37 22.28 16.28
CA GLU A 181 6.31 23.16 15.59
C GLU A 181 7.31 22.31 14.80
N LEU A 182 7.46 22.61 13.52
CA LEU A 182 8.35 21.89 12.60
C LEU A 182 9.64 22.67 12.37
N ASP A 183 10.75 21.95 12.34
CA ASP A 183 12.03 22.41 11.80
C ASP A 183 12.06 22.06 10.30
N VAL A 184 12.00 23.08 9.45
CA VAL A 184 12.05 22.96 7.99
C VAL A 184 13.37 23.53 7.50
N THR A 185 14.27 22.67 7.04
CA THR A 185 15.54 23.08 6.46
C THR A 185 15.50 22.96 4.95
N GLU A 186 15.68 24.09 4.26
CA GLU A 186 15.74 24.14 2.81
C GLU A 186 17.18 24.04 2.30
N PHE A 187 17.39 23.25 1.24
CA PHE A 187 18.72 23.06 0.64
C PHE A 187 18.64 22.75 -0.86
N SER A 188 19.74 22.99 -1.58
CA SER A 188 19.89 22.68 -3.00
C SER A 188 20.59 21.33 -3.22
N VAL A 189 20.63 20.82 -4.48
CA VAL A 189 21.28 19.53 -4.81
C VAL A 189 22.73 19.44 -4.32
N ALA A 190 23.45 20.58 -4.32
CA ALA A 190 24.86 20.64 -3.95
C ALA A 190 25.11 20.26 -2.48
N ALA A 191 24.06 20.15 -1.66
CA ALA A 191 24.13 19.85 -0.24
C ALA A 191 23.67 18.40 0.08
N ALA A 192 24.12 17.40 -0.67
CA ALA A 192 24.01 15.99 -0.25
C ALA A 192 24.56 15.74 1.19
N ALA A 193 25.46 16.61 1.64
CA ALA A 193 25.94 16.67 3.02
C ALA A 193 24.84 16.91 4.07
N GLU A 194 23.73 17.58 3.71
CA GLU A 194 22.65 17.92 4.64
C GLU A 194 21.80 16.70 5.01
N VAL A 195 21.52 15.81 4.05
CA VAL A 195 20.86 14.53 4.36
C VAL A 195 21.78 13.66 5.23
N ARG A 196 23.07 13.60 4.86
CA ARG A 196 24.07 12.81 5.60
C ARG A 196 24.27 13.32 7.02
N SER A 197 24.28 14.63 7.27
CA SER A 197 24.44 15.19 8.62
C SER A 197 23.28 14.83 9.56
N ARG A 198 22.09 14.55 9.00
CA ARG A 198 20.87 14.19 9.74
C ARG A 198 20.55 12.69 9.72
N ILE A 199 21.42 11.86 9.15
CA ILE A 199 21.12 10.44 8.95
C ILE A 199 20.77 9.68 10.24
N GLY A 200 21.36 10.08 11.37
CA GLY A 200 21.03 9.50 12.67
C GLY A 200 19.57 9.71 13.10
N ALA A 201 18.91 10.78 12.64
CA ALA A 201 17.49 10.99 12.89
C ALA A 201 16.61 10.06 12.03
N PHE A 202 16.94 9.93 10.75
CA PHE A 202 16.25 9.00 9.83
C PHE A 202 16.42 7.53 10.22
N GLN A 203 17.58 7.17 10.77
CA GLN A 203 17.83 5.85 11.33
C GLN A 203 17.31 5.73 12.76
N GLY A 204 16.79 6.79 13.38
CA GLY A 204 16.17 6.77 14.70
C GLY A 204 14.66 6.47 14.67
N PRO A 205 14.01 6.30 15.84
CA PRO A 205 12.56 6.15 15.93
C PRO A 205 11.81 7.32 15.27
N GLY A 206 10.92 7.00 14.33
CA GLY A 206 10.09 7.97 13.63
C GLY A 206 10.81 8.63 12.45
N GLY A 207 12.05 8.23 12.15
CA GLY A 207 12.78 8.73 10.99
C GLY A 207 12.06 8.47 9.66
N ILE A 208 11.19 7.46 9.61
CA ILE A 208 10.31 7.26 8.45
C ILE A 208 9.26 8.37 8.29
N ILE A 209 8.76 8.92 9.40
CA ILE A 209 7.80 10.03 9.39
C ILE A 209 8.48 11.30 8.90
N ASP A 210 9.70 11.56 9.40
CA ASP A 210 10.54 12.68 8.91
C ASP A 210 10.76 12.59 7.40
N LEU A 211 10.96 11.39 6.84
CA LEU A 211 11.08 11.18 5.39
C LEU A 211 9.78 11.53 4.66
N VAL A 212 8.63 11.06 5.14
CA VAL A 212 7.32 11.34 4.53
C VAL A 212 7.03 12.84 4.56
N TYR A 213 7.29 13.51 5.69
CA TYR A 213 7.14 14.97 5.80
C TYR A 213 8.07 15.68 4.81
N SER A 214 9.34 15.29 4.76
CA SER A 214 10.32 15.87 3.83
C SER A 214 9.90 15.72 2.36
N ALA A 215 9.36 14.56 1.98
CA ALA A 215 8.87 14.32 0.62
C ALA A 215 7.65 15.19 0.27
N VAL A 216 6.65 15.24 1.15
CA VAL A 216 5.42 16.02 0.94
C VAL A 216 5.71 17.53 0.90
N PHE A 217 6.56 18.04 1.80
CA PHE A 217 6.98 19.45 1.80
C PHE A 217 7.87 19.80 0.59
N THR A 218 8.67 18.86 0.09
CA THR A 218 9.45 19.06 -1.12
C THR A 218 8.56 19.12 -2.37
N ARG A 219 7.53 18.27 -2.46
CA ARG A 219 6.56 18.26 -3.58
C ARG A 219 5.61 19.44 -3.55
N GLY A 220 5.16 19.82 -2.36
CA GLY A 220 4.14 20.85 -2.15
C GLY A 220 2.74 20.23 -2.03
N PHE A 221 1.96 20.77 -1.08
CA PHE A 221 0.68 20.21 -0.63
C PHE A 221 -0.37 20.18 -1.74
N ASP A 222 -0.51 21.28 -2.49
CA ASP A 222 -1.47 21.40 -3.59
C ASP A 222 -1.24 20.32 -4.66
N LEU A 223 0.03 20.10 -5.05
CA LEU A 223 0.38 19.10 -6.06
C LEU A 223 0.13 17.69 -5.55
N VAL A 224 0.54 17.37 -4.31
CA VAL A 224 0.29 16.06 -3.72
C VAL A 224 -1.21 15.76 -3.68
N LYS A 225 -2.02 16.73 -3.24
CA LYS A 225 -3.48 16.59 -3.16
C LYS A 225 -4.12 16.43 -4.54
N GLN A 226 -3.75 17.26 -5.50
CA GLN A 226 -4.24 17.16 -6.87
C GLN A 226 -3.90 15.81 -7.49
N GLU A 227 -2.68 15.34 -7.31
CA GLU A 227 -2.19 14.09 -7.90
C GLU A 227 -2.85 12.86 -7.28
N ALA A 228 -2.92 12.79 -5.95
CA ALA A 228 -3.54 11.69 -5.22
C ALA A 228 -5.00 11.47 -5.65
N LEU A 229 -5.75 12.56 -5.83
CA LEU A 229 -7.16 12.50 -6.19
C LEU A 229 -7.40 12.35 -7.71
N SER A 230 -6.39 12.56 -8.56
CA SER A 230 -6.58 12.64 -10.02
C SER A 230 -6.92 11.32 -10.70
N GLU A 231 -6.61 10.18 -10.06
CA GLU A 231 -6.77 8.84 -10.63
C GLU A 231 -7.71 7.96 -9.79
N GLY A 232 -8.61 8.57 -9.02
CA GLY A 232 -9.52 7.86 -8.12
C GLY A 232 -8.87 7.36 -6.83
N GLY A 233 -7.66 7.85 -6.52
CA GLY A 233 -7.05 7.67 -5.21
C GLY A 233 -7.71 8.54 -4.15
N GLU A 234 -7.34 8.29 -2.90
CA GLU A 234 -7.94 8.95 -1.73
C GLU A 234 -6.88 9.64 -0.88
N LEU A 235 -7.32 10.60 -0.08
CA LEU A 235 -6.55 11.12 1.04
C LEU A 235 -7.20 10.65 2.35
N PRO A 236 -6.42 10.48 3.43
CA PRO A 236 -5.00 10.79 3.57
C PRO A 236 -4.07 9.73 2.92
N LEU A 237 -2.79 10.09 2.74
CA LEU A 237 -1.74 9.21 2.19
C LEU A 237 -1.41 7.99 3.08
N VAL A 238 -1.80 8.03 4.36
CA VAL A 238 -1.72 6.90 5.29
C VAL A 238 -3.13 6.56 5.80
N PRO A 239 -3.95 5.85 4.99
CA PRO A 239 -5.30 5.49 5.37
C PRO A 239 -5.35 4.40 6.46
N LEU A 240 -6.46 4.36 7.19
CA LEU A 240 -6.79 3.25 8.09
C LEU A 240 -7.41 2.13 7.26
N ALA A 241 -6.76 0.97 7.23
CA ALA A 241 -7.31 -0.24 6.64
C ALA A 241 -6.91 -1.45 7.49
N PHE A 242 -7.85 -2.38 7.71
CA PHE A 242 -7.60 -3.59 8.51
C PHE A 242 -7.03 -3.30 9.91
N ASN A 243 -7.55 -2.25 10.58
CA ASN A 243 -7.05 -1.76 11.89
C ASN A 243 -5.56 -1.34 11.89
N CYS A 244 -4.96 -1.18 10.72
CA CYS A 244 -3.58 -0.74 10.53
C CYS A 244 -3.53 0.52 9.67
N TRP A 245 -2.55 1.36 9.94
CA TRP A 245 -2.32 2.59 9.19
C TRP A 245 -1.32 2.31 8.09
N LEU A 246 -1.82 2.09 6.88
CA LEU A 246 -1.04 1.53 5.78
C LEU A 246 -0.47 2.62 4.88
N CYS A 247 0.68 2.35 4.25
CA CYS A 247 1.18 3.18 3.16
C CYS A 247 0.26 3.03 1.93
N SER A 248 -0.34 4.14 1.45
CA SER A 248 -1.12 4.11 0.22
C SER A 248 -0.24 3.97 -1.03
N MET A 249 -0.87 3.65 -2.17
CA MET A 249 -0.17 3.61 -3.47
C MET A 249 0.27 5.00 -3.92
N GLU A 250 -0.47 6.05 -3.57
CA GLU A 250 -0.16 7.45 -3.81
C GLU A 250 1.10 7.85 -3.04
N LEU A 251 1.21 7.50 -1.76
CA LEU A 251 2.39 7.74 -0.95
C LEU A 251 3.60 7.00 -1.52
N MET A 252 3.43 5.72 -1.85
CA MET A 252 4.50 4.92 -2.44
C MET A 252 4.97 5.52 -3.78
N SER A 253 4.03 5.97 -4.61
CA SER A 253 4.33 6.60 -5.91
C SER A 253 5.04 7.95 -5.74
N LEU A 254 4.65 8.76 -4.75
CA LEU A 254 5.35 9.99 -4.40
C LEU A 254 6.83 9.71 -4.10
N LEU A 255 7.12 8.71 -3.27
CA LEU A 255 8.49 8.38 -2.90
C LEU A 255 9.28 7.76 -4.06
N LEU A 256 8.63 6.92 -4.87
CA LEU A 256 9.29 6.17 -5.94
C LEU A 256 9.59 7.03 -7.18
N ARG A 257 8.66 7.91 -7.56
CA ARG A 257 8.74 8.71 -8.79
C ARG A 257 8.58 10.22 -8.61
N GLY A 258 8.31 10.69 -7.40
CA GLY A 258 8.11 12.11 -7.12
C GLY A 258 6.72 12.63 -7.45
N CYS A 259 5.74 11.75 -7.71
CA CYS A 259 4.37 12.11 -8.06
C CYS A 259 3.38 11.18 -7.35
N ALA A 260 2.39 11.76 -6.66
CA ALA A 260 1.44 11.05 -5.80
C ALA A 260 0.26 10.41 -6.57
N LYS A 261 0.41 10.13 -7.86
CA LYS A 261 -0.58 9.38 -8.65
C LYS A 261 -0.50 7.89 -8.32
N GLY A 262 -1.57 7.26 -7.87
CA GLY A 262 -1.54 5.88 -7.34
C GLY A 262 -1.72 4.76 -8.38
N ASN A 263 -2.16 5.06 -9.60
CA ASN A 263 -2.50 4.01 -10.56
C ASN A 263 -1.26 3.31 -11.11
N VAL A 264 -1.05 2.05 -10.74
CA VAL A 264 0.01 1.16 -11.26
C VAL A 264 -0.44 0.26 -12.42
N GLY A 265 -1.72 0.33 -12.80
CA GLY A 265 -2.29 -0.40 -13.93
C GLY A 265 -1.74 0.12 -15.26
N ALA A 266 -1.81 -0.70 -16.31
CA ALA A 266 -1.41 -0.34 -17.67
C ALA A 266 -2.37 0.66 -18.33
N PHE A 267 -3.53 0.92 -17.72
CA PHE A 267 -4.56 1.80 -18.24
C PHE A 267 -5.05 2.80 -17.19
N CYS A 268 -5.41 3.99 -17.64
CA CYS A 268 -6.14 5.00 -16.88
C CYS A 268 -7.62 4.62 -16.75
N ALA A 269 -8.35 5.33 -15.90
CA ALA A 269 -9.79 5.10 -15.69
C ALA A 269 -10.63 5.30 -16.98
N ASP A 270 -10.16 6.10 -17.92
CA ASP A 270 -10.78 6.31 -19.24
C ASP A 270 -10.40 5.24 -20.28
N GLY A 271 -9.62 4.22 -19.88
CA GLY A 271 -9.14 3.14 -20.74
C GLY A 271 -7.94 3.51 -21.61
N SER A 272 -7.43 4.74 -21.53
CA SER A 272 -6.19 5.13 -22.23
C SER A 272 -4.96 4.47 -21.60
N PRO A 273 -3.86 4.25 -22.35
CA PRO A 273 -2.63 3.70 -21.77
C PRO A 273 -2.05 4.58 -20.67
N ASN A 274 -1.68 3.98 -19.55
CA ASN A 274 -1.02 4.65 -18.45
C ASN A 274 0.48 4.79 -18.73
N THR A 275 0.87 5.97 -19.20
CA THR A 275 2.27 6.31 -19.50
C THR A 275 3.00 6.93 -18.30
N SER A 276 2.33 7.09 -17.15
CA SER A 276 2.88 7.77 -15.98
C SER A 276 4.11 7.07 -15.36
N TRP A 277 4.40 5.84 -15.78
CA TRP A 277 5.52 5.03 -15.30
C TRP A 277 6.68 4.90 -16.30
N GLU A 278 6.61 5.51 -17.49
CA GLU A 278 7.66 5.40 -18.51
C GLU A 278 8.91 6.22 -18.16
N GLY A 279 10.07 5.54 -18.04
CA GLY A 279 11.36 6.20 -17.85
C GLY A 279 11.60 6.80 -16.46
N VAL A 280 10.73 6.53 -15.47
CA VAL A 280 10.70 7.29 -14.21
C VAL A 280 11.33 6.55 -13.02
N THR A 281 11.26 5.23 -12.95
CA THR A 281 11.58 4.50 -11.71
C THR A 281 12.83 3.62 -11.83
N PRO A 282 13.76 3.68 -10.85
CA PRO A 282 14.96 2.83 -10.85
C PRO A 282 14.65 1.38 -10.45
N ILE A 283 13.50 1.14 -9.84
CA ILE A 283 12.99 -0.16 -9.39
C ILE A 283 11.55 -0.36 -9.88
N GLY A 284 11.12 -1.62 -9.92
CA GLY A 284 9.80 -2.03 -10.38
C GLY A 284 8.82 -2.28 -9.23
N ILE A 285 7.58 -2.63 -9.60
CA ILE A 285 6.55 -3.10 -8.68
C ILE A 285 5.88 -4.31 -9.33
N LEU A 286 5.71 -5.37 -8.54
CA LEU A 286 4.86 -6.51 -8.90
C LEU A 286 3.72 -6.60 -7.88
N SER A 287 2.47 -6.61 -8.33
CA SER A 287 1.31 -6.64 -7.45
C SER A 287 0.45 -7.86 -7.68
N ARG A 288 0.05 -8.49 -6.58
CA ARG A 288 -0.95 -9.56 -6.56
C ARG A 288 -2.28 -9.12 -7.21
N LYS A 289 -2.62 -7.82 -7.14
CA LYS A 289 -3.83 -7.27 -7.76
C LYS A 289 -3.90 -7.49 -9.26
N GLU A 290 -2.79 -7.57 -9.99
CA GLU A 290 -2.80 -7.89 -11.43
C GLU A 290 -3.48 -9.25 -11.68
N LYS A 291 -3.14 -10.24 -10.85
CA LYS A 291 -3.74 -11.58 -10.94
C LYS A 291 -5.19 -11.59 -10.46
N GLU A 292 -5.50 -10.86 -9.40
CA GLU A 292 -6.84 -10.87 -8.79
C GLU A 292 -7.88 -10.11 -9.62
N THR A 293 -7.47 -9.01 -10.25
CA THR A 293 -8.36 -8.15 -11.05
C THR A 293 -8.31 -8.48 -12.54
N GLY A 294 -7.29 -9.19 -13.00
CA GLY A 294 -7.02 -9.39 -14.43
C GLY A 294 -6.59 -8.11 -15.15
N ILE A 295 -6.40 -6.99 -14.43
CA ILE A 295 -5.96 -5.72 -15.01
C ILE A 295 -4.43 -5.73 -15.03
N PRO A 296 -3.81 -5.66 -16.23
CA PRO A 296 -2.35 -5.69 -16.33
C PRO A 296 -1.74 -4.46 -15.66
N MET A 297 -0.58 -4.63 -15.04
CA MET A 297 0.23 -3.49 -14.57
C MET A 297 0.99 -2.83 -15.72
N ALA A 298 1.41 -1.58 -15.53
CA ALA A 298 2.29 -0.89 -16.47
C ALA A 298 3.60 -1.67 -16.70
N ASP A 299 3.99 -1.84 -17.96
CA ASP A 299 5.12 -2.71 -18.33
C ASP A 299 6.46 -2.25 -17.76
N SER A 300 6.65 -0.93 -17.61
CA SER A 300 7.87 -0.36 -17.01
C SER A 300 8.05 -0.74 -15.54
N LEU A 301 6.97 -1.07 -14.82
CA LEU A 301 7.02 -1.58 -13.45
C LEU A 301 7.45 -3.05 -13.39
N LYS A 302 7.17 -3.84 -14.43
CA LYS A 302 7.55 -5.26 -14.51
C LYS A 302 9.00 -5.42 -14.95
N SER A 303 9.48 -4.53 -15.82
CA SER A 303 10.84 -4.58 -16.40
C SER A 303 11.66 -3.32 -16.06
N PRO A 304 11.97 -3.08 -14.78
CA PRO A 304 12.77 -1.93 -14.35
C PRO A 304 14.23 -2.03 -14.82
N PRO A 305 14.96 -0.90 -14.92
CA PRO A 305 16.38 -0.90 -15.29
C PRO A 305 17.27 -1.67 -14.31
N SER A 306 17.02 -1.53 -13.01
CA SER A 306 17.64 -2.37 -11.99
C SER A 306 16.73 -3.56 -11.71
N PRO A 307 17.22 -4.80 -11.64
CA PRO A 307 16.42 -5.99 -11.37
C PRO A 307 16.02 -6.05 -9.89
N VAL A 308 15.23 -5.07 -9.44
CA VAL A 308 14.75 -4.86 -8.08
C VAL A 308 13.27 -4.49 -8.18
N TRP A 309 12.44 -5.14 -7.38
CA TRP A 309 11.00 -4.94 -7.35
C TRP A 309 10.49 -4.81 -5.92
N VAL A 310 9.55 -3.88 -5.73
CA VAL A 310 8.62 -3.94 -4.61
C VAL A 310 7.56 -4.99 -4.93
N LEU A 311 7.36 -5.94 -4.03
CA LEU A 311 6.29 -6.93 -4.12
C LEU A 311 5.12 -6.48 -3.25
N HIS A 312 3.96 -6.27 -3.87
CA HIS A 312 2.72 -5.92 -3.19
C HIS A 312 1.84 -7.17 -3.07
N GLY A 313 1.80 -7.76 -1.87
CA GLY A 313 1.13 -9.02 -1.57
C GLY A 313 -0.36 -8.91 -1.25
N GLY A 314 -0.90 -7.70 -1.17
CA GLY A 314 -2.29 -7.40 -0.80
C GLY A 314 -2.35 -6.24 0.19
N ASP A 315 -1.92 -6.48 1.41
CA ASP A 315 -1.85 -5.55 2.54
C ASP A 315 -0.40 -5.26 3.00
N HIS A 316 0.55 -6.11 2.59
CA HIS A 316 1.96 -5.99 2.94
C HIS A 316 2.86 -5.82 1.71
N PHE A 317 3.88 -4.97 1.86
CA PHE A 317 4.90 -4.71 0.86
C PHE A 317 6.24 -5.30 1.29
N THR A 318 6.90 -6.00 0.36
CA THR A 318 8.25 -6.56 0.56
C THR A 318 9.13 -6.19 -0.63
N VAL A 319 10.42 -6.54 -0.58
CA VAL A 319 11.36 -6.25 -1.68
C VAL A 319 11.98 -7.54 -2.18
N ALA A 320 12.13 -7.65 -3.49
CA ALA A 320 12.86 -8.72 -4.12
C ALA A 320 13.81 -8.20 -5.20
N TRP A 321 14.93 -8.88 -5.43
CA TRP A 321 15.90 -8.50 -6.45
C TRP A 321 16.68 -9.69 -6.98
N ALA A 322 17.24 -9.53 -8.18
CA ALA A 322 18.21 -10.46 -8.76
C ALA A 322 19.58 -9.76 -8.89
N ARG A 323 20.66 -10.54 -8.92
CA ARG A 323 22.03 -9.99 -9.08
C ARG A 323 22.33 -9.51 -10.50
N SER A 324 21.54 -9.99 -11.46
CA SER A 324 21.56 -9.63 -12.87
C SER A 324 20.14 -9.54 -13.41
N SER A 325 19.96 -8.89 -14.55
CA SER A 325 18.67 -8.88 -15.24
C SER A 325 18.12 -10.30 -15.43
N PRO A 326 16.81 -10.54 -15.21
CA PRO A 326 16.20 -11.82 -15.51
C PRO A 326 16.48 -12.24 -16.95
N PRO A 327 16.75 -13.53 -17.21
CA PRO A 327 17.04 -14.02 -18.54
C PRO A 327 15.83 -13.88 -19.45
N ALA A 328 16.09 -13.56 -20.72
CA ALA A 328 15.07 -13.46 -21.75
C ALA A 328 14.66 -14.81 -22.36
N ASP A 329 15.35 -15.91 -22.03
CA ASP A 329 15.07 -17.23 -22.59
C ASP A 329 14.04 -17.97 -21.73
N ALA A 330 12.98 -18.49 -22.36
CA ALA A 330 12.04 -19.37 -21.69
C ALA A 330 12.75 -20.64 -21.20
N GLY A 331 12.45 -21.07 -19.96
CA GLY A 331 13.09 -22.18 -19.28
C GLY A 331 14.40 -21.83 -18.58
N ALA A 332 14.96 -20.63 -18.78
CA ALA A 332 16.17 -20.21 -18.08
C ALA A 332 15.90 -20.03 -16.58
N GLN A 333 16.88 -20.40 -15.77
CA GLN A 333 16.82 -20.28 -14.32
C GLN A 333 17.58 -19.04 -13.84
N PHE A 334 17.04 -18.37 -12.84
CA PHE A 334 17.73 -17.29 -12.13
C PHE A 334 17.30 -17.26 -10.66
N ALA A 335 18.14 -16.66 -9.82
CA ALA A 335 17.83 -16.49 -8.40
C ALA A 335 17.18 -15.12 -8.15
N LEU A 336 16.10 -15.13 -7.36
CA LEU A 336 15.48 -13.93 -6.82
C LEU A 336 15.61 -13.95 -5.30
N TYR A 337 16.32 -12.98 -4.75
CA TYR A 337 16.42 -12.74 -3.32
C TYR A 337 15.20 -11.95 -2.86
N HIS A 338 14.61 -12.34 -1.75
CA HIS A 338 13.41 -11.74 -1.17
C HIS A 338 13.67 -11.37 0.28
N TRP A 339 13.40 -10.11 0.63
CA TRP A 339 13.46 -9.62 2.00
C TRP A 339 12.06 -9.29 2.51
N ASN A 340 11.70 -9.92 3.63
CA ASN A 340 10.56 -9.53 4.45
C ASN A 340 11.05 -9.04 5.82
N GLY A 341 10.81 -7.76 6.13
CA GLY A 341 11.20 -7.16 7.41
C GLY A 341 10.18 -7.33 8.54
N LEU A 342 8.96 -7.77 8.24
CA LEU A 342 7.81 -7.77 9.16
C LEU A 342 7.57 -9.16 9.80
N PRO A 343 7.50 -9.26 11.15
CA PRO A 343 7.06 -10.46 11.86
C PRO A 343 5.60 -10.87 11.57
N PRO A 344 5.23 -12.15 11.75
CA PRO A 344 6.09 -13.28 12.12
C PRO A 344 6.88 -13.85 10.93
N GLY A 345 6.56 -13.45 9.69
CA GLY A 345 7.21 -13.95 8.47
C GLY A 345 8.62 -13.40 8.21
N GLY A 346 9.10 -12.49 9.05
CA GLY A 346 10.37 -11.79 9.00
C GLY A 346 10.85 -11.38 10.41
N PRO A 347 12.03 -10.78 10.55
CA PRO A 347 12.98 -10.39 9.49
C PRO A 347 13.64 -11.61 8.82
N ARG A 348 13.45 -11.77 7.51
CA ARG A 348 13.89 -12.96 6.76
C ARG A 348 14.37 -12.58 5.36
N LEU A 349 15.58 -13.05 5.04
CA LEU A 349 16.08 -13.14 3.67
C LEU A 349 15.84 -14.55 3.14
N ALA A 350 15.23 -14.68 1.96
CA ALA A 350 15.05 -15.94 1.26
C ALA A 350 15.63 -15.84 -0.15
N GLU A 351 16.24 -16.92 -0.63
CA GLU A 351 16.61 -17.08 -2.03
C GLU A 351 15.59 -18.01 -2.71
N MET A 352 15.06 -17.57 -3.85
CA MET A 352 14.08 -18.30 -4.63
C MET A 352 14.67 -18.61 -6.00
N ALA A 353 14.71 -19.90 -6.36
CA ALA A 353 15.03 -20.32 -7.71
C ALA A 353 13.80 -20.14 -8.61
N ILE A 354 13.91 -19.26 -9.61
CA ILE A 354 12.84 -18.94 -10.56
C ILE A 354 13.19 -19.55 -11.91
N THR A 355 12.21 -20.18 -12.55
CA THR A 355 12.30 -20.61 -13.95
C THR A 355 11.45 -19.67 -14.81
N ALA A 356 12.06 -19.01 -15.79
CA ALA A 356 11.37 -18.11 -16.69
C ALA A 356 10.33 -18.88 -17.53
N VAL A 357 9.04 -18.60 -17.36
CA VAL A 357 7.96 -19.35 -18.03
C VAL A 357 7.77 -18.91 -19.47
N SER A 358 7.96 -17.62 -19.74
CA SER A 358 8.09 -17.04 -21.07
C SER A 358 9.27 -16.09 -21.01
N GLY A 359 10.06 -16.04 -22.09
CA GLY A 359 11.11 -15.06 -22.22
C GLY A 359 10.62 -13.64 -21.98
N SER A 360 11.50 -12.67 -21.68
CA SER A 360 11.15 -11.27 -21.40
C SER A 360 9.99 -10.85 -22.28
N LEU A 361 8.79 -10.71 -21.69
CA LEU A 361 7.58 -10.44 -22.45
C LEU A 361 7.87 -9.18 -23.27
N GLY A 362 7.96 -9.32 -24.59
CA GLY A 362 7.83 -8.18 -25.47
C GLY A 362 6.55 -7.44 -25.09
N SER A 363 6.55 -6.11 -25.26
CA SER A 363 5.42 -5.20 -24.95
C SER A 363 4.10 -5.94 -24.97
N VAL A 364 3.34 -5.92 -23.86
CA VAL A 364 2.05 -6.61 -23.75
C VAL A 364 1.28 -6.35 -25.04
N SER A 365 0.82 -7.42 -25.70
CA SER A 365 0.05 -7.28 -26.93
C SER A 365 -1.05 -6.26 -26.70
N LYS A 366 -1.14 -5.25 -27.59
CA LYS A 366 -2.14 -4.17 -27.52
C LYS A 366 -3.60 -4.64 -27.44
N GLU A 367 -3.84 -5.94 -27.57
CA GLU A 367 -5.11 -6.59 -27.34
C GLU A 367 -5.17 -7.08 -25.88
N VAL A 368 -5.50 -6.16 -24.99
CA VAL A 368 -6.18 -6.51 -23.75
C VAL A 368 -7.67 -6.58 -24.09
N PRO A 369 -8.45 -7.55 -23.55
CA PRO A 369 -9.89 -7.57 -23.77
C PRO A 369 -10.48 -6.20 -23.42
N LYS A 370 -11.07 -5.53 -24.41
CA LYS A 370 -11.77 -4.28 -24.20
C LYS A 370 -12.97 -4.57 -23.32
N PHE A 371 -12.87 -4.22 -22.03
CA PHE A 371 -13.91 -4.47 -21.04
C PHE A 371 -14.23 -5.97 -20.87
N TYR A 372 -14.42 -6.40 -19.63
CA TYR A 372 -15.18 -7.61 -19.41
C TYR A 372 -16.62 -7.30 -19.87
N LYS A 373 -17.02 -7.82 -21.03
CA LYS A 373 -18.42 -7.81 -21.44
C LYS A 373 -19.04 -9.07 -20.82
N PRO A 374 -19.86 -8.95 -19.76
CA PRO A 374 -20.48 -10.12 -19.16
C PRO A 374 -21.27 -10.90 -20.22
N GLU A 375 -21.11 -12.22 -20.22
CA GLU A 375 -21.78 -13.10 -21.16
C GLU A 375 -23.29 -13.16 -20.84
N PRO A 376 -24.17 -13.38 -21.84
CA PRO A 376 -25.59 -13.53 -21.58
C PRO A 376 -25.88 -14.57 -20.50
N GLY A 377 -26.47 -14.14 -19.38
CA GLY A 377 -26.74 -14.96 -18.19
C GLY A 377 -25.80 -14.70 -17.01
N GLU A 378 -24.70 -13.97 -17.19
CA GLU A 378 -23.85 -13.48 -16.11
C GLU A 378 -24.41 -12.23 -15.45
N ILE A 379 -23.99 -11.92 -14.23
CA ILE A 379 -24.42 -10.72 -13.51
C ILE A 379 -23.70 -9.51 -14.11
N ASP A 380 -24.47 -8.59 -14.69
CA ASP A 380 -24.00 -7.31 -15.23
C ASP A 380 -24.02 -6.22 -14.15
N GLU A 381 -25.10 -6.17 -13.36
CA GLU A 381 -25.29 -5.17 -12.31
C GLU A 381 -26.02 -5.75 -11.09
N VAL A 382 -25.70 -5.27 -9.88
CA VAL A 382 -26.49 -5.54 -8.67
C VAL A 382 -27.44 -4.36 -8.47
N VAL A 383 -28.74 -4.58 -8.70
CA VAL A 383 -29.77 -3.53 -8.64
C VAL A 383 -30.03 -3.14 -7.19
N GLN A 384 -30.27 -4.14 -6.34
CA GLN A 384 -30.52 -3.94 -4.91
C GLN A 384 -30.35 -5.23 -4.12
N ALA A 385 -30.12 -5.11 -2.82
CA ALA A 385 -30.17 -6.25 -1.89
C ALA A 385 -31.50 -6.28 -1.15
N ASP A 386 -32.00 -7.48 -0.83
CA ASP A 386 -33.27 -7.72 -0.14
C ASP A 386 -33.31 -6.92 1.18
N PRO A 387 -34.31 -6.03 1.36
CA PRO A 387 -34.42 -5.21 2.56
C PRO A 387 -34.59 -6.01 3.86
N GLU A 388 -35.14 -7.22 3.82
CA GLU A 388 -35.26 -8.09 5.00
C GLU A 388 -33.90 -8.68 5.39
N ASP A 389 -33.04 -8.97 4.41
CA ASP A 389 -31.69 -9.50 4.67
C ASP A 389 -30.79 -8.42 5.27
N LYS A 390 -30.96 -7.16 4.84
CA LYS A 390 -30.30 -6.01 5.47
C LYS A 390 -30.67 -5.84 6.95
N LYS A 391 -31.92 -6.17 7.31
CA LYS A 391 -32.43 -6.07 8.69
C LYS A 391 -32.04 -7.28 9.55
N SER A 392 -32.11 -8.48 8.97
CA SER A 392 -31.85 -9.73 9.68
C SER A 392 -30.35 -10.06 9.78
N HIS A 393 -29.54 -9.59 8.83
CA HIS A 393 -28.10 -9.87 8.75
C HIS A 393 -27.29 -8.58 8.48
N PRO A 394 -27.40 -7.54 9.32
CA PRO A 394 -26.73 -6.26 9.09
C PRO A 394 -25.20 -6.44 8.99
N GLY A 395 -24.59 -5.88 7.94
CA GLY A 395 -23.14 -5.99 7.66
C GLY A 395 -22.67 -7.33 7.08
N GLN A 396 -23.51 -8.36 7.06
CA GLN A 396 -23.17 -9.70 6.56
C GLN A 396 -23.64 -9.89 5.11
N TYR A 397 -23.13 -9.04 4.21
CA TYR A 397 -23.57 -8.93 2.81
C TYR A 397 -23.52 -10.25 2.02
N ARG A 398 -22.66 -11.20 2.39
CA ARG A 398 -22.59 -12.53 1.76
C ARG A 398 -23.82 -13.42 2.02
N LEU A 399 -24.62 -13.09 3.03
CA LEU A 399 -25.87 -13.79 3.34
C LEU A 399 -27.09 -13.10 2.73
N TRP A 400 -26.89 -11.96 2.07
CA TRP A 400 -27.99 -11.23 1.46
C TRP A 400 -28.35 -11.82 0.11
N ARG A 401 -29.65 -11.82 -0.16
CA ARG A 401 -30.19 -12.06 -1.49
C ARG A 401 -30.15 -10.75 -2.25
N TYR A 402 -29.77 -10.84 -3.52
CA TYR A 402 -29.62 -9.70 -4.40
C TYR A 402 -30.56 -9.83 -5.58
N GLU A 403 -31.20 -8.72 -5.93
CA GLU A 403 -31.73 -8.52 -7.26
C GLU A 403 -30.56 -8.07 -8.15
N VAL A 404 -30.32 -8.85 -9.19
CA VAL A 404 -29.23 -8.65 -10.13
C VAL A 404 -29.81 -8.52 -11.53
N LEU A 405 -29.21 -7.64 -12.31
CA LEU A 405 -29.45 -7.55 -13.74
C LEU A 405 -28.47 -8.48 -14.41
N LEU A 406 -28.99 -9.46 -15.14
CA LEU A 406 -28.16 -10.36 -15.91
C LEU A 406 -27.84 -9.71 -17.26
N ALA A 407 -26.60 -9.83 -17.69
CA ALA A 407 -26.23 -9.54 -19.05
C ALA A 407 -27.13 -10.36 -19.99
N TRP A 408 -27.64 -9.72 -21.03
CA TRP A 408 -28.48 -10.36 -22.03
C TRP A 408 -28.09 -9.85 -23.41
N ASP A 409 -28.03 -10.75 -24.40
CA ASP A 409 -27.74 -10.33 -25.76
C ASP A 409 -29.00 -9.73 -26.40
N ARG A 410 -28.93 -8.45 -26.74
CA ARG A 410 -29.96 -7.73 -27.52
C ARG A 410 -29.39 -7.43 -28.90
N PRO A 411 -29.46 -8.37 -29.87
CA PRO A 411 -29.01 -8.14 -31.25
C PRO A 411 -29.72 -6.94 -31.90
N ASP A 412 -30.93 -6.60 -31.42
CA ASP A 412 -31.78 -5.49 -31.86
C ASP A 412 -31.30 -4.10 -31.42
N LEU A 413 -30.51 -3.98 -30.33
CA LEU A 413 -29.98 -2.71 -29.83
C LEU A 413 -28.55 -2.40 -30.28
N GLN A 414 -27.79 -3.41 -30.73
CA GLN A 414 -26.41 -3.23 -31.20
C GLN A 414 -26.32 -2.40 -32.50
N ALA A 415 -27.41 -2.27 -33.26
CA ALA A 415 -27.46 -1.43 -34.46
C ALA A 415 -27.79 0.06 -34.19
N GLN A 416 -28.21 0.42 -32.97
CA GLN A 416 -28.66 1.80 -32.65
C GLN A 416 -27.70 2.57 -31.72
N ASN A 417 -26.78 1.89 -31.03
CA ASN A 417 -25.88 2.54 -30.06
C ASN A 417 -24.61 3.18 -30.65
N THR A 418 -24.43 3.20 -31.97
CA THR A 418 -23.30 3.91 -32.61
C THR A 418 -23.61 5.37 -32.99
N GLN A 419 -24.85 5.87 -32.84
CA GLN A 419 -25.19 7.23 -33.28
C GLN A 419 -26.09 8.08 -32.37
N GLN A 420 -26.61 7.59 -31.24
CA GLN A 420 -27.57 8.37 -30.43
C GLN A 420 -27.29 8.35 -28.93
N GLN A 421 -26.25 9.06 -28.48
CA GLN A 421 -26.20 9.63 -27.13
C GLN A 421 -25.64 11.06 -27.15
N ARG A 422 -26.44 11.97 -27.71
CA ARG A 422 -26.48 13.38 -27.31
C ARG A 422 -27.95 13.80 -27.31
N GLU A 423 -28.60 13.62 -26.17
CA GLU A 423 -29.48 14.62 -25.52
C GLU A 423 -30.20 13.96 -24.33
N PRO A 424 -30.27 14.63 -23.17
CA PRO A 424 -30.97 14.11 -22.02
C PRO A 424 -32.47 14.32 -22.20
N LYS A 425 -33.27 13.26 -22.05
CA LYS A 425 -34.70 13.40 -21.78
C LYS A 425 -35.01 12.90 -20.39
N ALA A 426 -35.59 13.81 -19.63
CA ALA A 426 -36.15 13.60 -18.31
C ALA A 426 -37.30 12.61 -18.33
N LEU A 427 -37.38 11.80 -17.28
CA LEU A 427 -38.62 11.39 -16.63
C LEU A 427 -38.43 11.50 -15.12
#